data_AF-A0A961T621-F1
#
_entry.id   AF-A0A961T621-F1
#
_cell.length_a   1.000
_cell.length_b   1.000
_cell.length_c   1.000
_cell.angle_alpha   90.00
_cell.angle_beta   90.00
_cell.angle_gamma   90.00
#
_symmetry.space_group_name_H-M   'P 1'
#
loop_
_entity.id
_entity.type
_entity.pdbx_description
1 polymer ?
#
loop_
_entity_poly.entity_id
_entity_poly.type
_entity_poly.pdbx_seq_one_letter_code
_entity_poly.pdbx_strand_id
1 'polypeptide(L)' 'AIWNEAKAETGFAGDKDLVPHALRHTCASRLVQGGIDIRRVQMWLGHQTLQMTMRYAHLATTDLDKCVAVLEHRD' A
#
# COMPACT_ATOMS: atom_id res chain seq x y z
N ALA A 1 -13.17 6.80 -23.17
CA ALA A 1 -13.32 6.82 -21.69
C ALA A 1 -11.95 7.08 -21.12
N ILE A 2 -11.78 8.18 -20.39
CA ILE A 2 -10.49 8.78 -20.02
C ILE A 2 -9.44 7.76 -19.54
N TRP A 3 -9.85 6.72 -18.80
CA TRP A 3 -8.96 5.64 -18.38
C TRP A 3 -8.28 4.88 -19.54
N ASN A 4 -9.05 4.48 -20.55
CA ASN A 4 -8.52 3.71 -21.69
C ASN A 4 -7.58 4.56 -22.54
N GLU A 5 -7.84 5.87 -22.65
CA GLU A 5 -6.98 6.83 -23.33
C GLU A 5 -5.65 6.98 -22.57
N ALA A 6 -5.70 7.28 -21.27
CA ALA A 6 -4.50 7.38 -20.43
C ALA A 6 -3.66 6.07 -20.40
N LYS A 7 -4.34 4.92 -20.39
CA LYS A 7 -3.69 3.61 -20.46
C LYS A 7 -3.02 3.34 -21.80
N ALA A 8 -3.59 3.85 -22.90
CA ALA A 8 -2.97 3.75 -24.22
C ALA A 8 -1.73 4.65 -24.33
N GLU A 9 -1.82 5.89 -23.83
CA GLU A 9 -0.70 6.85 -23.81
C GLU A 9 0.52 6.36 -23.02
N THR A 10 0.29 5.53 -22.00
CA THR A 10 1.35 4.93 -21.17
C THR A 10 1.90 3.61 -21.71
N GLY A 11 1.44 3.15 -22.88
CA GLY A 11 1.91 1.91 -23.51
C GLY A 11 1.30 0.62 -22.95
N PHE A 12 0.27 0.71 -22.10
CA PHE A 12 -0.37 -0.44 -21.45
C PHE A 12 -1.74 -0.81 -22.05
N ALA A 13 -2.05 -0.36 -23.27
CA ALA A 13 -3.36 -0.56 -23.90
C ALA A 13 -3.86 -2.03 -23.85
N GLY A 14 -2.96 -3.00 -24.06
CA GLY A 14 -3.29 -4.42 -24.09
C GLY A 14 -3.29 -5.13 -22.73
N ASP A 15 -2.85 -4.47 -21.65
CA ASP A 15 -2.76 -5.11 -20.34
C ASP A 15 -4.13 -5.15 -19.65
N LYS A 16 -4.85 -6.25 -19.79
CA LYS A 16 -6.19 -6.42 -19.18
C LYS A 16 -6.22 -6.28 -17.64
N ASP A 17 -5.09 -6.50 -16.97
CA ASP A 17 -5.02 -6.52 -15.50
C ASP A 17 -4.70 -5.12 -14.92
N LEU A 18 -4.16 -4.21 -15.74
CA LEU A 18 -4.02 -2.81 -15.38
C LEU A 18 -5.39 -2.10 -15.40
N VAL A 19 -5.99 -2.05 -14.23
CA VAL A 19 -7.23 -1.33 -13.92
C VAL A 19 -7.00 -0.36 -12.75
N PRO A 20 -7.88 0.63 -12.50
CA PRO A 20 -7.67 1.60 -11.40
C PRO A 20 -7.44 0.95 -10.04
N HIS A 21 -8.02 -0.24 -9.80
CA HIS A 21 -7.80 -0.99 -8.56
C HIS A 21 -6.36 -1.50 -8.40
N ALA A 22 -5.65 -1.80 -9.49
CA ALA A 22 -4.23 -2.17 -9.45
C ALA A 22 -3.34 -1.00 -8.98
N LEU A 23 -3.69 0.23 -9.39
CA LEU A 23 -3.02 1.44 -8.91
C LEU A 23 -3.25 1.64 -7.40
N ARG A 24 -4.45 1.34 -6.92
CA ARG A 24 -4.77 1.36 -5.48
C ARG A 24 -3.94 0.34 -4.69
N HIS A 25 -3.75 -0.89 -5.22
CA HIS A 25 -2.84 -1.87 -4.63
C HIS A 25 -1.39 -1.38 -4.59
N THR A 26 -0.95 -0.72 -5.65
CA THR A 26 0.41 -0.13 -5.73
C THR A 26 0.59 0.98 -4.69
N CYS A 27 -0.40 1.87 -4.54
CA CYS A 27 -0.41 2.91 -3.52
C CYS A 27 -0.29 2.32 -2.10
N ALA A 28 -1.14 1.33 -1.78
CA ALA A 28 -1.12 0.67 -0.47
C ALA A 28 0.23 0.00 -0.17
N SER A 29 0.78 -0.72 -1.16
CA SER A 29 2.06 -1.41 -1.03
C SER A 29 3.20 -0.43 -0.74
N ARG A 30 3.25 0.69 -1.48
CA ARG A 30 4.26 1.74 -1.29
C ARG A 30 4.15 2.43 0.07
N LEU A 31 2.94 2.67 0.57
CA LEU A 31 2.75 3.25 1.90
C LEU A 31 3.30 2.32 2.99
N VAL A 32 2.98 1.03 2.92
CA VAL A 32 3.48 0.05 3.91
C VAL A 32 4.99 -0.13 3.82
N GLN A 33 5.55 -0.24 2.60
CA GLN A 33 7.00 -0.31 2.40
C GLN A 33 7.73 0.95 2.89
N GLY A 34 7.08 2.12 2.78
CA GLY A 34 7.55 3.38 3.34
C GLY A 34 7.46 3.46 4.87
N GLY A 35 7.02 2.39 5.55
CA GLY A 35 6.92 2.32 7.01
C GLY A 35 5.70 3.02 7.59
N ILE A 36 4.68 3.33 6.77
CA ILE A 36 3.42 3.88 7.27
C ILE A 36 2.63 2.77 7.96
N ASP A 37 2.22 3.07 9.19
CA ASP A 37 1.39 2.20 10.01
C ASP A 37 0.12 1.73 9.27
N ILE A 38 -0.21 0.45 9.45
CA ILE A 38 -1.27 -0.22 8.67
C ILE A 38 -2.67 0.32 8.96
N ARG A 39 -2.91 0.87 10.16
CA ARG A 39 -4.18 1.54 10.48
C ARG A 39 -4.29 2.87 9.74
N ARG A 40 -3.20 3.63 9.62
CA ARG A 40 -3.17 4.84 8.76
C ARG A 40 -3.40 4.49 7.29
N VAL A 41 -2.80 3.40 6.80
CA VAL A 41 -3.05 2.92 5.42
C VAL A 41 -4.52 2.52 5.23
N GLN A 42 -5.15 1.85 6.22
CA GLN A 42 -6.58 1.53 6.17
C GLN A 42 -7.44 2.79 6.01
N MET A 43 -7.19 3.82 6.82
CA MET A 43 -7.93 5.09 6.77
C MET A 43 -7.71 5.82 5.46
N TRP A 44 -6.45 5.89 4.98
CA TRP A 44 -6.10 6.50 3.69
C TRP A 44 -6.85 5.86 2.53
N LEU A 45 -6.96 4.54 2.55
CA LEU A 45 -7.68 3.79 1.53
C LEU A 45 -9.20 3.87 1.73
N GLY A 46 -9.70 4.15 2.93
CA GLY A 46 -11.12 4.08 3.25
C GLY A 46 -11.63 2.64 3.35
N HIS A 47 -10.78 1.70 3.77
CA HIS A 47 -11.21 0.33 4.04
C HIS A 47 -12.07 0.25 5.30
N GLN A 48 -13.21 -0.43 5.18
CA GLN A 48 -14.16 -0.59 6.29
C GLN A 48 -13.58 -1.42 7.43
N THR A 49 -12.78 -2.45 7.11
CA THR A 49 -12.16 -3.31 8.10
C THR A 49 -10.64 -3.32 7.92
N LEU A 50 -9.93 -3.55 9.03
CA LEU A 50 -8.48 -3.72 8.99
C LEU A 50 -8.10 -4.93 8.14
N GLN A 51 -8.91 -5.99 8.16
CA GLN A 51 -8.68 -7.23 7.40
C GLN A 51 -8.48 -6.98 5.89
N MET A 52 -9.20 -6.03 5.31
CA MET A 52 -9.01 -5.64 3.90
C MET A 52 -7.60 -5.09 3.62
N THR A 53 -7.01 -4.41 4.60
CA THR A 53 -5.68 -3.81 4.53
C THR A 53 -4.58 -4.79 4.94
N MET A 54 -4.88 -5.79 5.77
CA MET A 54 -3.90 -6.78 6.26
C MET A 54 -3.17 -7.53 5.14
N ARG A 55 -3.75 -7.60 3.94
CA ARG A 55 -3.07 -8.15 2.75
C ARG A 55 -1.73 -7.49 2.42
N TYR A 56 -1.49 -6.25 2.87
CA TYR A 56 -0.23 -5.54 2.65
C TYR A 56 0.75 -5.65 3.82
N ALA A 57 0.35 -6.20 4.98
CA ALA A 57 1.15 -6.20 6.19
C ALA A 57 2.53 -6.85 6.02
N HIS A 58 2.62 -7.89 5.19
CA HIS A 58 3.87 -8.60 4.90
C HIS A 58 4.94 -7.72 4.23
N LEU A 59 4.58 -6.55 3.71
CA LEU A 59 5.50 -5.60 3.10
C LEU A 59 6.22 -4.70 4.12
N ALA A 60 5.85 -4.77 5.41
CA ALA A 60 6.44 -4.01 6.49
C ALA A 60 7.71 -4.71 7.02
N THR A 61 8.75 -4.83 6.19
CA THR A 61 9.93 -5.67 6.48
C THR A 61 10.88 -5.09 7.53
N THR A 62 10.91 -3.78 7.74
CA THR A 62 11.82 -3.09 8.68
C THR A 62 11.11 -2.55 9.93
N ASP A 63 9.86 -2.94 10.17
CA ASP A 63 9.06 -2.33 11.24
C ASP A 63 9.47 -2.79 12.64
N LEU A 64 10.05 -4.00 12.74
CA LEU A 64 10.46 -4.58 14.03
C LEU A 64 11.68 -3.88 14.65
N ASP A 65 12.55 -3.26 13.84
CA ASP A 65 13.71 -2.52 14.34
C ASP A 65 13.27 -1.35 15.25
N LYS A 66 12.11 -0.76 14.95
CA LYS A 66 11.51 0.28 15.80
C LYS A 66 11.05 -0.26 17.16
N CYS A 67 10.63 -1.53 17.22
CA CYS A 67 10.24 -2.16 18.48
C CYS A 67 11.44 -2.36 19.40
N VAL A 68 12.60 -2.69 18.84
CA VAL A 68 13.85 -2.84 19.61
C VAL A 68 14.22 -1.52 20.28
N ALA A 69 14.22 -0.41 19.53
CA ALA A 69 14.51 0.91 20.09
C ALA A 69 13.60 1.27 21.28
N VAL A 70 12.30 0.97 21.20
CA VAL A 70 11.35 1.23 22.30
C VAL A 70 11.68 0.44 23.57
N LEU A 71 12.16 -0.80 23.43
CA LEU A 71 12.51 -1.65 24.57
C LEU A 71 13.90 -1.35 25.15
N GLU A 72 14.83 -0.91 24.30
CA GLU A 72 16.21 -0.59 24.68
C GLU A 72 16.37 0.84 25.24
N HIS A 73 15.39 1.72 25.00
CA HIS A 73 15.28 2.98 25.74
C HIS A 73 14.92 2.70 27.21
N ARG A 74 15.95 2.39 28.00
CA ARG A 74 15.93 2.46 29.46
C ARG A 74 16.45 3.85 29.85
N ASP A 75 15.59 4.65 30.47
CA ASP A 75 16.02 5.80 31.27
C ASP A 75 16.97 5.36 32.41
#